data_AF-A0A9W6HPB3-F1
#
_entry.id   AF-A0A9W6HPB3-F1
#
_cell.length_a   1.000
_cell.length_b   1.000
_cell.length_c   1.000
_cell.angle_alpha   90.00
_cell.angle_beta   90.00
_cell.angle_gamma   90.00
#
_symmetry.space_group_name_H-M   'P 1'
#
loop_
_entity.id
_entity.type
_entity.pdbx_description
1 polymer ?
#
loop_
_entity_poly.entity_id
_entity_poly.type
_entity_poly.pdbx_seq_one_letter_code
_entity_poly.pdbx_strand_id
1 'polypeptide(L)'
;MRRGIRVTRVHRPSVDVMRTRLCSKVGCAREAVTTLTYDYADQMAAVGPLGAAGDPHAHDLCRIHTERLSVPKGWLVVRHETLRV
;
A
#
# COMPACT_ATOMS: atom_id res chain seq x y z
N MET A 1 23.42 -25.49 -14.86
CA MET A 1 23.64 -24.03 -14.76
C MET A 1 22.40 -23.30 -15.27
N ARG A 2 21.37 -23.12 -14.44
CA ARG A 2 20.11 -22.49 -14.82
C ARG A 2 20.23 -20.97 -14.58
N ARG A 3 20.23 -20.19 -15.67
CA ARG A 3 20.36 -18.73 -15.64
C ARG A 3 19.10 -18.11 -15.02
N GLY A 4 19.26 -17.43 -13.90
CA GLY A 4 18.18 -16.72 -13.20
C GLY A 4 17.69 -15.52 -14.00
N ILE A 5 16.40 -15.48 -14.27
CA ILE A 5 15.72 -14.33 -14.87
C ILE A 5 15.56 -13.28 -13.76
N ARG A 6 16.39 -12.23 -13.79
CA ARG A 6 16.21 -11.04 -12.96
C ARG A 6 15.07 -10.22 -13.56
N VAL A 7 13.88 -10.36 -13.01
CA VAL A 7 12.74 -9.49 -13.35
C VAL A 7 12.94 -8.17 -12.61
N THR A 8 13.64 -7.21 -13.22
CA THR A 8 13.63 -5.82 -12.72
C THR A 8 12.29 -5.20 -13.09
N ARG A 9 11.37 -5.12 -12.12
CA ARG A 9 10.08 -4.43 -12.26
C ARG A 9 10.37 -2.94 -12.46
N VAL A 10 10.40 -2.50 -13.72
CA VAL A 10 10.54 -1.09 -14.07
C VAL A 10 9.27 -0.38 -13.61
N HIS A 11 9.36 0.40 -12.54
CA HIS A 11 8.28 1.26 -12.07
C HIS A 11 8.13 2.42 -13.06
N ARG A 12 7.26 2.23 -14.05
CA ARG A 12 6.90 3.26 -15.03
C ARG A 12 6.01 4.29 -14.32
N PRO A 13 6.39 5.57 -14.19
CA PRO A 13 5.54 6.56 -13.58
C PRO A 13 4.35 6.81 -14.52
N SER A 14 3.18 6.32 -14.13
CA SER A 14 1.92 6.65 -14.80
C SER A 14 1.54 8.10 -14.48
N VAL A 15 0.82 8.75 -15.39
CA VAL A 15 0.49 10.18 -15.45
C VAL A 15 -0.53 10.60 -14.36
N ASP A 16 -0.44 10.01 -13.17
CA ASP A 16 -1.33 10.17 -12.00
C ASP A 16 -0.90 11.36 -11.09
N VAL A 17 0.06 12.18 -11.53
CA VAL A 17 0.66 13.26 -10.70
C VAL A 17 -0.35 14.38 -10.37
N MET A 18 -1.50 14.46 -11.05
CA MET A 18 -2.49 15.53 -10.85
C MET A 18 -3.85 15.05 -10.31
N ARG A 19 -3.99 13.77 -9.93
CA ARG A 19 -5.22 13.24 -9.34
C ARG A 19 -4.92 12.77 -7.94
N THR A 20 -5.20 13.60 -6.94
CA THR A 20 -5.06 13.23 -5.53
C THR A 20 -5.72 11.88 -5.30
N ARG A 21 -4.94 10.87 -4.91
CA ARG A 21 -5.47 9.54 -4.62
C ARG A 21 -6.40 9.65 -3.43
N LEU A 22 -7.60 9.12 -3.58
CA LEU A 22 -8.61 9.13 -2.54
C LEU A 22 -8.56 7.83 -1.76
N CYS A 23 -9.00 7.90 -0.51
CA CYS A 23 -9.10 6.74 0.34
C CYS A 23 -10.01 5.67 -0.28
N SER A 24 -9.53 4.42 -0.35
CA SER A 24 -10.29 3.26 -0.85
C SER A 24 -11.43 2.84 0.07
N LYS A 25 -11.55 3.41 1.27
CA LYS A 25 -12.67 3.14 2.18
C LYS A 25 -13.95 3.73 1.58
N VAL A 26 -14.96 2.88 1.39
CA VAL A 26 -16.30 3.29 0.93
C VAL A 26 -16.85 4.41 1.81
N GLY A 27 -17.30 5.50 1.19
CA GLY A 27 -17.80 6.69 1.87
C GLY A 27 -16.73 7.68 2.35
N CYS A 28 -15.44 7.42 2.06
CA CYS A 28 -14.36 8.36 2.36
C CYS A 28 -13.84 9.03 1.08
N ALA A 29 -13.90 10.36 1.03
CA ALA A 29 -13.32 11.16 -0.06
C ALA A 29 -12.05 11.91 0.38
N ARG A 30 -11.40 11.46 1.48
CA ARG A 30 -10.17 12.08 1.98
C ARG A 30 -8.97 11.66 1.12
N GLU A 31 -7.99 12.54 1.05
CA GLU A 31 -6.70 12.25 0.43
C GLU A 31 -6.03 11.07 1.12
N ALA A 32 -5.59 10.10 0.32
CA ALA A 32 -4.77 8.99 0.78
C ALA A 32 -3.35 9.48 1.08
N VAL A 33 -2.76 8.91 2.11
CA VAL A 33 -1.39 9.23 2.56
C VAL A 33 -0.55 7.97 2.80
N THR A 34 -1.19 6.81 2.86
CA THR A 34 -0.55 5.50 2.97
C THR A 34 -1.18 4.52 2.00
N THR A 35 -0.46 3.45 1.73
CA THR A 35 -0.96 2.28 1.01
C THR A 35 -0.89 1.08 1.94
N LEU A 36 -1.99 0.33 2.03
CA LEU A 36 -2.13 -0.94 2.73
C LEU A 36 -2.15 -2.07 1.72
N THR A 37 -1.38 -3.12 1.96
CA THR A 37 -1.39 -4.37 1.19
C THR A 37 -1.59 -5.54 2.13
N TYR A 38 -2.32 -6.56 1.65
CA TYR A 38 -2.55 -7.79 2.40
C TYR A 38 -1.83 -8.95 1.72
N ASP A 39 -1.02 -9.65 2.50
CA ASP A 39 -0.53 -10.99 2.17
C ASP A 39 -1.35 -12.01 2.95
N TYR A 40 -2.24 -12.70 2.26
CA TYR A 40 -3.10 -13.72 2.88
C TYR A 40 -2.35 -15.01 3.19
N ALA A 41 -1.27 -15.31 2.46
CA ALA A 41 -0.49 -16.54 2.68
C ALA A 41 0.29 -16.45 3.98
N ASP A 42 0.93 -15.30 4.22
CA ASP A 42 1.70 -15.03 5.44
C ASP A 42 0.85 -14.42 6.56
N GLN A 43 -0.46 -14.26 6.36
CA GLN A 43 -1.37 -13.59 7.30
C GLN A 43 -0.82 -12.22 7.73
N MET A 44 -0.38 -11.43 6.76
CA MET A 44 0.34 -10.19 7.00
C MET A 44 -0.37 -9.01 6.32
N ALA A 45 -0.36 -7.87 7.01
CA ALA A 45 -0.81 -6.60 6.48
C ALA A 45 0.34 -5.59 6.54
N ALA A 46 0.79 -5.13 5.37
CA ALA A 46 1.84 -4.14 5.26
C ALA A 46 1.24 -2.77 4.94
N VAL A 47 1.48 -1.80 5.81
CA VAL A 47 1.09 -0.39 5.67
C VAL A 47 2.37 0.41 5.45
N GLY A 48 2.43 1.19 4.38
CA GLY A 48 3.57 2.03 4.09
C GLY A 48 3.21 3.37 3.45
N PRO A 49 4.21 4.20 3.09
CA PRO A 49 3.98 5.41 2.31
C PRO A 49 3.25 5.08 1.00
N LEU A 50 2.59 6.09 0.41
CA LEU A 50 1.90 5.95 -0.88
C LEU A 50 2.78 5.24 -1.89
N GLY A 51 2.37 4.03 -2.26
CA GLY A 51 3.10 3.16 -3.15
C GLY A 51 2.80 3.42 -4.63
N ALA A 52 3.31 2.53 -5.46
CA ALA A 52 3.01 2.47 -6.88
C ALA A 52 1.49 2.50 -7.15
N ALA A 53 1.05 3.39 -8.04
CA ALA A 53 -0.35 3.40 -8.51
C ALA A 53 -0.65 2.11 -9.29
N GLY A 54 -1.87 1.61 -9.16
CA GLY A 54 -2.40 0.56 -10.03
C GLY A 54 -2.04 -0.87 -9.60
N ASP A 55 -1.61 -1.08 -8.36
CA ASP A 55 -1.58 -2.42 -7.79
C ASP A 55 -3.01 -2.80 -7.31
N PRO A 56 -3.64 -3.85 -7.86
CA PRO A 56 -4.99 -4.26 -7.45
C PRO A 56 -5.03 -4.78 -6.00
N HIS A 57 -3.89 -5.17 -5.43
CA HIS A 57 -3.77 -5.63 -4.04
C HIS A 57 -3.44 -4.50 -3.06
N ALA A 58 -3.32 -3.26 -3.56
CA ALA A 58 -3.06 -2.07 -2.76
C ALA A 58 -4.35 -1.31 -2.45
N HIS A 59 -4.46 -0.86 -1.21
CA HIS A 59 -5.56 -0.04 -0.70
C HIS A 59 -4.99 1.27 -0.18
N ASP A 60 -5.33 2.37 -0.83
CA ASP A 60 -4.87 3.68 -0.45
C ASP A 60 -5.73 4.21 0.70
N LEU A 61 -5.12 4.54 1.84
CA LEU A 61 -5.82 4.95 3.06
C LEU A 61 -5.45 6.38 3.46
N CYS A 62 -6.44 7.12 3.95
CA CYS A 62 -6.19 8.41 4.57
C CYS A 62 -5.63 8.22 5.99
N ARG A 63 -5.07 9.28 6.58
CA ARG A 63 -4.46 9.27 7.92
C ARG A 63 -5.38 8.62 8.97
N ILE A 64 -6.63 9.05 9.01
CA ILE A 64 -7.63 8.55 9.96
C ILE A 64 -7.89 7.04 9.79
N HIS A 65 -8.04 6.58 8.55
CA HIS A 65 -8.29 5.15 8.30
C HIS A 65 -7.06 4.29 8.52
N THR A 66 -5.86 4.85 8.37
CA THR A 66 -4.60 4.17 8.72
C THR A 66 -4.47 3.96 10.22
N GLU A 67 -4.85 4.97 11.01
CA GLU A 67 -4.82 4.94 12.48
C GLU A 67 -5.90 3.99 13.04
N ARG A 68 -7.09 4.01 12.44
CA ARG A 68 -8.23 3.16 12.84
C ARG A 68 -8.25 1.79 12.18
N LEU A 69 -7.26 1.46 11.36
CA LEU A 69 -7.18 0.18 10.68
C LEU A 69 -7.01 -0.93 11.71
N SER A 70 -7.93 -1.90 11.67
CA SER A 70 -7.83 -3.16 12.39
C SER A 70 -7.68 -4.28 11.38
N VAL A 71 -6.71 -5.16 11.65
CA VAL A 71 -6.50 -6.39 10.88
C VAL A 71 -7.15 -7.58 11.60
N PRO A 72 -7.39 -8.70 10.91
CA PRO A 72 -7.88 -9.91 11.58
C PRO A 72 -6.94 -10.38 12.70
N LYS A 73 -7.48 -11.05 13.71
CA LYS A 73 -6.68 -11.57 14.84
C LYS A 73 -5.64 -12.57 14.33
N GLY A 74 -4.43 -12.48 14.87
CA GLY A 74 -3.31 -13.36 14.50
C GLY A 74 -2.50 -12.86 13.30
N TRP A 75 -2.90 -11.76 12.66
CA TRP A 75 -2.17 -11.21 11.53
C TRP A 75 -0.98 -10.35 11.96
N LEU A 76 0.13 -10.46 11.23
CA LEU A 76 1.29 -9.59 11.40
C LEU A 76 1.01 -8.22 10.75
N VAL A 77 1.11 -7.15 11.51
CA VAL A 77 1.01 -5.78 10.95
C VAL A 77 2.38 -5.17 10.85
N VAL A 78 2.83 -4.94 9.62
CA VAL A 78 4.08 -4.22 9.35
C VAL A 78 3.72 -2.79 8.99
N ARG A 79 4.17 -1.82 9.80
CA ARG A 79 4.00 -0.39 9.53
C ARG A 79 5.35 0.19 9.13
N HIS A 80 5.53 0.47 7.85
CA HIS A 80 6.62 1.29 7.35
C HIS A 80 6.26 2.75 7.62
N GLU A 81 6.52 3.20 8.85
CA GLU A 81 6.60 4.63 9.10
C GLU A 81 7.71 5.17 8.19
N THR A 82 7.37 6.17 7.36
CA THR A 82 8.36 6.81 6.50
C THR A 82 9.43 7.37 7.43
N LEU A 83 10.57 6.68 7.52
CA LEU A 83 11.72 7.11 8.30
C LEU A 83 12.08 8.52 7.82
N ARG A 84 11.65 9.53 8.57
CA ARG A 84 12.07 10.92 8.36
C ARG A 84 13.43 11.04 9.02
N VAL A 85 14.48 10.83 8.23
CA VAL A 85 15.84 11.24 8.59
C VAL A 85 16.01 12.72 8.24
#